data_AF-A0A920MD42-F1
#
_entry.id   AF-A0A920MD42-F1
#
_cell.length_a   1.000
_cell.length_b   1.000
_cell.length_c   1.000
_cell.angle_alpha   90.00
_cell.angle_beta   90.00
_cell.angle_gamma   90.00
#
_symmetry.space_group_name_H-M   'P 1'
#
loop_
_entity.id
_entity.type
_entity.pdbx_description
1 polymer ?
#
loop_
_entity_poly.entity_id
_entity_poly.type
_entity_poly.pdbx_seq_one_letter_code
_entity_poly.pdbx_strand_id
1 'polypeptide(L)'
;MGFGPKDIEKNTILVSRRDDESKNSYPMDNVQNPLKKLLDEIQDNLYKNSENTLKENTTHVESFSELIEVLNRRKVLYLVFGRKIRKMN
;
A
#
# COMPACT_ATOMS: atom_id res chain seq x y z
N MET A 1 9.35 -10.58 -15.71
CA MET A 1 9.17 -11.97 -16.17
C MET A 1 10.51 -12.48 -16.66
N GLY A 2 10.84 -13.73 -16.36
CA GLY A 2 12.04 -14.39 -16.87
C GLY A 2 11.64 -15.68 -17.59
N PHE A 3 12.36 -16.03 -18.66
CA PHE A 3 12.21 -17.29 -19.37
C PHE A 3 13.53 -18.05 -19.26
N GLY A 4 13.57 -19.07 -18.40
CA GLY A 4 14.70 -19.98 -18.29
C GLY A 4 14.55 -21.19 -19.22
N PRO A 5 15.64 -21.91 -19.52
CA PRO A 5 15.58 -23.18 -20.27
C PRO A 5 14.60 -24.18 -19.64
N LYS A 6 14.54 -24.22 -18.31
CA LYS A 6 13.63 -25.08 -17.53
C LYS A 6 12.15 -24.67 -17.64
N ASP A 7 11.87 -23.41 -17.89
CA ASP A 7 10.50 -22.89 -18.04
C ASP A 7 9.95 -23.27 -19.42
N ILE A 8 10.82 -23.25 -20.44
CA ILE A 8 10.53 -23.71 -21.80
C ILE A 8 10.27 -25.22 -21.81
N GLU A 9 11.09 -26.01 -21.12
CA GLU A 9 10.89 -27.46 -20.99
C GLU A 9 9.57 -27.83 -20.30
N LYS A 10 9.08 -26.99 -19.38
CA LYS A 10 7.87 -27.23 -18.59
C LYS A 10 6.62 -26.52 -19.12
N ASN A 11 6.74 -25.75 -20.19
CA ASN A 11 5.69 -24.87 -20.71
C ASN A 11 5.07 -23.97 -19.63
N THR A 12 5.91 -23.40 -18.76
CA THR A 12 5.51 -22.48 -17.68
C THR A 12 6.23 -21.14 -17.80
N ILE A 13 5.74 -20.13 -17.08
CA ILE A 13 6.42 -18.85 -16.90
C ILE A 13 6.62 -18.54 -15.43
N LEU A 14 7.73 -17.88 -15.10
CA LEU A 14 7.98 -17.38 -13.75
C LEU A 14 7.66 -15.88 -13.67
N VAL A 15 6.74 -15.54 -12.78
CA VAL A 15 6.33 -14.16 -12.50
C VAL A 15 6.84 -13.78 -11.12
N SER A 16 7.65 -12.72 -11.08
CA SER A 16 8.10 -12.08 -9.84
C SER A 16 7.26 -10.82 -9.63
N ARG A 17 6.61 -10.73 -8.48
CA ARG A 17 5.88 -9.55 -8.03
C ARG A 17 6.86 -8.52 -7.47
N ARG A 18 6.54 -7.23 -7.65
CA ARG A 18 7.37 -6.11 -7.18
C ARG A 18 6.87 -5.53 -5.86
N ASP A 19 5.57 -5.61 -5.64
CA ASP A 19 4.89 -5.12 -4.43
C ASP A 19 5.25 -5.94 -3.18
N ASP A 20 5.46 -7.25 -3.34
CA ASP A 20 5.73 -8.17 -2.22
C ASP A 20 6.93 -9.11 -2.42
N GLU A 21 7.69 -8.93 -3.51
CA GLU A 21 8.86 -9.75 -3.90
C GLU A 21 8.59 -11.26 -4.13
N SER A 22 7.32 -11.69 -4.10
CA SER A 22 6.97 -13.09 -4.28
C SER A 22 7.18 -13.58 -5.72
N LYS A 23 7.39 -14.89 -5.87
CA LYS A 23 7.65 -15.54 -7.16
C LYS A 23 6.72 -16.72 -7.36
N ASN A 24 5.93 -16.69 -8.43
CA ASN A 24 4.94 -17.72 -8.75
C ASN A 24 5.13 -18.21 -10.18
N SER A 25 4.93 -19.52 -10.39
CA SER A 25 4.99 -20.13 -11.72
C SER A 25 3.58 -20.37 -12.24
N TYR A 26 3.34 -20.01 -13.50
CA TYR A 26 2.05 -20.17 -14.18
C TYR A 26 2.23 -20.98 -15.46
N PRO A 27 1.29 -21.88 -15.81
CA PRO A 27 1.28 -22.51 -17.13
C PRO A 27 1.21 -21.45 -18.23
N MET A 28 1.96 -21.65 -19.32
CA MET A 28 1.91 -20.77 -20.49
C MET A 28 0.52 -20.85 -21.15
N ASP A 29 -0.04 -22.06 -21.21
CA ASP A 29 -1.40 -22.30 -21.66
C ASP A 29 -2.39 -21.71 -20.65
N ASN A 30 -3.22 -20.76 -21.09
CA ASN A 30 -4.19 -20.02 -20.28
C ASN A 30 -3.63 -19.02 -19.27
N VAL A 31 -2.43 -18.49 -19.48
CA VAL A 31 -1.82 -17.51 -18.56
C VAL A 31 -2.58 -16.18 -18.43
N GLN A 32 -3.42 -15.82 -19.40
CA GLN A 32 -4.09 -14.51 -19.46
C GLN A 32 -5.01 -14.24 -18.25
N ASN A 33 -5.86 -15.21 -17.90
CA ASN A 33 -6.79 -15.09 -16.77
C ASN A 33 -6.10 -14.95 -15.40
N PRO A 34 -5.16 -15.84 -15.01
CA PRO A 34 -4.45 -15.69 -13.75
C PRO A 34 -3.58 -14.44 -13.73
N LEU A 35 -3.01 -14.02 -14.87
CA LEU A 35 -2.23 -12.78 -14.92
C LEU A 35 -3.11 -11.55 -14.70
N LYS A 36 -4.33 -11.51 -15.26
CA LYS A 36 -5.26 -10.41 -15.01
C LYS A 36 -5.63 -10.32 -13.53
N LYS A 37 -5.98 -11.45 -12.90
CA LYS A 37 -6.25 -11.51 -11.46
C LYS A 37 -5.05 -11.05 -10.63
N LEU A 38 -3.84 -11.46 -11.04
CA LEU A 38 -2.62 -11.06 -10.37
C LEU A 38 -2.41 -9.54 -10.42
N LEU A 39 -2.72 -8.89 -11.56
CA LEU A 39 -2.66 -7.43 -11.67
C LEU A 39 -3.67 -6.74 -10.76
N ASP A 40 -4.90 -7.25 -10.69
CA ASP A 40 -5.94 -6.73 -9.79
C ASP A 40 -5.49 -6.87 -8.32
N GLU A 41 -4.92 -8.01 -7.93
CA GLU A 41 -4.38 -8.25 -6.59
C GLU A 41 -3.22 -7.31 -6.23
N ILE A 42 -2.31 -7.05 -7.18
CA ILE A 42 -1.19 -6.11 -6.97
C ILE A 42 -1.73 -4.71 -6.71
N GLN A 43 -2.71 -4.28 -7.50
CA GLN A 43 -3.31 -2.95 -7.33
C GLN A 43 -4.02 -2.83 -5.97
N ASP A 44 -4.77 -3.86 -5.57
CA ASP A 44 -5.44 -3.91 -4.27
C ASP A 44 -4.45 -3.87 -3.11
N ASN A 45 -3.33 -4.59 -3.21
CA ASN A 45 -2.29 -4.60 -2.19
C ASN A 45 -1.63 -3.22 -2.03
N LEU A 46 -1.25 -2.57 -3.14
CA LEU A 46 -0.68 -1.22 -3.12
C LEU A 46 -1.66 -0.19 -2.55
N TYR A 47 -2.94 -0.30 -2.90
CA TYR A 47 -3.99 0.55 -2.36
C TYR A 47 -4.14 0.38 -0.84
N LYS A 48 -4.31 -0.87 -0.36
CA LYS A 48 -4.45 -1.16 1.07
C LYS A 48 -3.23 -0.71 1.87
N ASN A 49 -2.03 -0.94 1.37
CA ASN A 49 -0.80 -0.48 2.02
C ASN A 49 -0.76 1.05 2.14
N SER A 50 -1.18 1.76 1.09
CA SER A 50 -1.26 3.23 1.09
C SER A 50 -2.35 3.73 2.05
N GLU A 51 -3.51 3.07 2.07
CA GLU A 51 -4.62 3.40 2.97
C GLU A 51 -4.22 3.20 4.44
N ASN A 52 -3.57 2.09 4.77
CA ASN A 52 -3.07 1.82 6.12
C ASN A 52 -2.00 2.84 6.52
N THR A 53 -1.05 3.13 5.63
CA THR A 53 -0.05 4.18 5.86
C THR A 53 -0.72 5.53 6.13
N LEU A 54 -1.76 5.87 5.39
CA LEU A 54 -2.52 7.10 5.62
C LEU A 54 -3.19 7.08 7.00
N LYS A 55 -3.87 5.99 7.37
CA LYS A 55 -4.57 5.83 8.66
C LYS A 55 -3.60 5.91 9.84
N GLU A 56 -2.49 5.18 9.79
CA GLU A 56 -1.46 5.15 10.82
C GLU A 56 -0.75 6.50 10.98
N ASN A 57 -0.61 7.23 9.88
CA ASN A 57 -0.04 8.57 9.86
C ASN A 57 -1.11 9.66 9.84
N THR A 58 -2.33 9.39 10.31
CA THR A 58 -3.34 10.42 10.55
C THR A 58 -3.67 10.43 12.03
N THR A 59 -3.56 11.59 12.66
CA THR A 59 -3.88 11.75 14.09
C THR A 59 -4.85 12.91 14.29
N HIS A 60 -5.91 12.66 15.06
CA HIS A 60 -6.83 13.70 15.49
C HIS A 60 -6.26 14.41 16.72
N VAL A 61 -6.31 15.73 16.72
CA VAL A 61 -5.85 16.58 17.83
C VAL A 61 -6.89 17.67 18.09
N GLU A 62 -7.09 18.01 19.35
CA GLU A 62 -8.09 18.99 19.75
C GLU A 62 -7.47 20.31 20.24
N SER A 63 -6.15 20.32 20.47
CA SER A 63 -5.43 21.50 20.95
C SER A 63 -4.16 21.79 20.14
N PHE A 64 -3.73 23.06 20.18
CA PHE A 64 -2.47 23.47 19.56
C PHE A 64 -1.25 22.80 20.23
N SER A 65 -1.31 22.56 21.55
CA SER A 65 -0.25 21.87 22.28
C SER A 65 -0.09 20.42 21.82
N GLU A 66 -1.21 19.68 21.66
CA GLU A 66 -1.19 18.31 21.11
C GLU A 66 -0.64 18.29 19.69
N LEU A 67 -1.00 19.27 18.85
CA LEU A 67 -0.46 19.40 17.50
C LEU A 67 1.07 19.50 17.53
N ILE A 68 1.63 20.37 18.38
CA ILE A 68 3.08 20.54 18.50
C ILE A 68 3.75 19.25 19.00
N GLU A 69 3.15 18.55 19.97
CA GLU A 69 3.69 17.28 20.47
C GLU A 69 3.73 16.22 19.36
N VAL A 70 2.66 16.07 18.59
CA VAL A 70 2.56 15.09 17.48
C VAL A 70 3.57 15.42 16.37
N LEU A 71 3.71 16.69 15.99
CA LEU A 71 4.66 17.15 14.97
C LEU A 71 6.12 16.87 15.35
N ASN A 72 6.46 17.04 16.63
CA ASN A 72 7.80 16.73 17.13
C ASN A 72 8.11 15.22 17.12
N ARG A 73 7.08 14.37 17.19
CA ARG A 73 7.24 12.91 17.20
C ARG A 73 7.32 12.29 15.81
N ARG A 74 6.56 12.76 14.80
CA ARG A 74 6.48 12.13 13.46
C ARG A 74 6.05 13.09 12.33
N LYS A 75 6.26 12.67 11.07
CA LYS A 75 5.65 13.27 9.87
C LYS A 75 4.22 12.71 9.68
N VAL A 76 3.21 13.40 10.21
CA VAL A 76 1.80 12.94 10.31
C VAL A 76 0.87 13.94 9.63
N LEU A 77 -0.20 13.47 8.99
CA LEU A 77 -1.33 14.27 8.52
C LEU A 77 -2.28 14.56 9.70
N TYR A 78 -2.81 15.79 9.78
CA TYR A 78 -3.66 16.22 10.89
C TYR A 78 -4.98 16.84 10.42
N LEU A 79 -6.02 16.63 11.22
CA LEU A 79 -7.34 17.25 11.05
C LEU A 79 -7.67 18.02 12.33
N VAL A 80 -7.58 19.36 12.29
CA VAL A 80 -8.04 20.23 13.37
C VAL A 80 -9.50 20.58 13.12
N PHE A 81 -10.41 20.12 13.98
CA PHE A 81 -11.78 20.62 13.95
C PHE A 81 -11.85 21.92 14.73
N GLY A 82 -11.92 23.05 14.02
CA GLY A 82 -12.04 24.38 14.60
C GLY A 82 -13.36 24.61 15.33
N ARG A 83 -13.52 24.05 16.54
CA ARG A 83 -14.49 24.58 17.50
C ARG A 83 -13.87 25.78 18.20
N LYS A 84 -14.01 26.93 17.52
CA LYS A 84 -14.06 28.29 18.07
C LYS A 84 -13.37 28.43 19.43
N ILE A 85 -12.08 28.75 19.41
CA ILE A 85 -11.34 29.23 20.59
C ILE A 85 -11.95 30.60 20.95
N ARG A 86 -13.08 30.58 21.66
CA ARG A 86 -13.67 31.76 22.26
C ARG A 86 -12.79 32.07 23.47
N LYS A 87 -11.85 33.00 23.30
CA LYS A 87 -11.17 33.66 24.41
C LYS A 87 -12.26 34.15 25.36
N MET A 88 -12.35 33.58 26.55
CA MET A 88 -12.98 34.23 27.69
C MET A 88 -11.84 34.72 28.57
N ASN A 89 -11.86 36.03 28.78
CA ASN A 89 -11.11 36.76 29.81
C ASN A 89 -11.37 36.16 31.18
#